data_AF-A0A8S3HQR6-F1
#
_entry.id   AF-A0A8S3HQR6-F1
#
_cell.length_a   1.000
_cell.length_b   1.000
_cell.length_c   1.000
_cell.angle_alpha   90.00
_cell.angle_beta   90.00
_cell.angle_gamma   90.00
#
_symmetry.space_group_name_H-M   'P 1'
#
loop_
_entity.id
_entity.type
_entity.pdbx_description
1 polymer ?
#
loop_
_entity_poly.entity_id
_entity_poly.type
_entity_poly.pdbx_seq_one_letter_code
_entity_poly.pdbx_strand_id
1 'polypeptide(L)' 'MSSTAPPLTIPTSESDASQLEEEHVHKVYDKIAINFSDTRYKPWPRVVDFLRSFPCGSLILDVGCGNGKYMNISNDLMM' A
#
# COMPACT_ATOMS: atom_id res chain seq x y z
N MET A 1 28.31 -8.18 -7.30
CA MET A 1 28.46 -6.81 -7.83
C MET A 1 27.52 -5.92 -7.04
N SER A 2 28.06 -5.15 -6.09
CA SER A 2 27.26 -4.30 -5.21
C SER A 2 26.83 -3.06 -6.00
N SER A 3 25.57 -3.02 -6.42
CA SER A 3 24.99 -1.83 -7.05
C SER A 3 24.69 -0.83 -5.94
N THR A 4 25.60 0.13 -5.74
CA THR A 4 25.34 1.28 -4.89
C THR A 4 24.29 2.14 -5.57
N ALA A 5 23.12 2.28 -4.95
CA ALA A 5 22.09 3.20 -5.42
C ALA A 5 22.73 4.60 -5.58
N PRO A 6 22.45 5.32 -6.68
CA PRO A 6 22.96 6.67 -6.86
C PRO A 6 22.51 7.56 -5.68
N PRO A 7 23.30 8.58 -5.30
CA PRO A 7 22.91 9.51 -4.25
C PRO A 7 21.54 10.10 -4.60
N LEU A 8 20.62 10.12 -3.63
CA LEU A 8 19.33 10.78 -3.79
C LEU A 8 19.58 12.29 -3.95
N THR A 9 19.51 12.77 -5.20
CA THR A 9 19.64 14.18 -5.51
C THR A 9 18.32 14.87 -5.23
N ILE A 10 18.34 15.93 -4.44
CA ILE A 10 17.15 16.76 -4.22
C ILE A 10 16.79 17.43 -5.55
N PRO A 11 15.57 17.27 -6.07
CA PRO A 11 15.16 17.91 -7.31
C PRO A 11 15.18 19.43 -7.15
N THR A 12 15.74 20.13 -8.14
CA THR A 12 15.89 21.60 -8.15
C THR A 12 14.83 22.31 -8.99
N SER A 13 14.01 21.55 -9.71
CA SER A 13 12.90 22.05 -10.53
C SER A 13 11.75 21.05 -10.54
N GLU A 14 10.55 21.50 -10.95
CA GLU A 14 9.38 20.63 -11.12
C GLU A 14 9.64 19.49 -12.11
N SER A 15 10.33 19.78 -13.22
CA SER A 15 10.70 18.76 -14.21
C SER A 15 11.61 17.68 -13.61
N ASP A 16 12.59 18.08 -12.78
CA ASP A 16 13.47 17.14 -12.10
C ASP A 16 12.68 16.27 -11.10
N ALA A 17 11.72 16.88 -10.39
CA ALA A 17 10.87 16.18 -9.44
C ALA A 17 9.97 15.15 -10.14
N SER A 18 9.31 15.53 -11.24
CA SER A 18 8.47 14.62 -12.02
C SER A 18 9.26 13.44 -12.60
N GLN A 19 10.48 13.68 -13.09
CA GLN A 19 11.34 12.60 -13.59
C GLN A 19 11.77 11.64 -12.47
N LEU A 20 12.07 12.18 -11.29
CA LEU A 20 12.42 11.38 -10.13
C LEU A 20 11.24 10.51 -9.67
N GLU A 21 10.03 11.07 -9.63
CA GLU A 21 8.78 10.36 -9.30
C GLU A 21 8.44 9.29 -10.33
N GLU A 22 8.56 9.59 -11.62
CA GLU A 22 8.32 8.61 -12.69
C GLU A 22 9.24 7.39 -12.54
N GLU A 23 10.53 7.60 -12.30
CA GLU A 23 11.51 6.52 -12.19
C GLU A 23 11.34 5.68 -10.92
N HIS A 24 11.12 6.33 -9.77
CA HIS A 24 11.20 5.65 -8.47
C HIS A 24 9.84 5.33 -7.85
N VAL A 25 8.76 5.94 -8.33
CA VAL A 25 7.39 5.68 -7.89
C VAL A 25 6.64 4.95 -8.99
N HIS A 26 6.33 5.60 -10.12
CA HIS A 26 5.43 5.03 -11.13
C HIS A 26 5.94 3.70 -11.69
N LYS A 27 7.17 3.66 -12.21
CA LYS A 27 7.74 2.42 -12.76
C LYS A 27 7.86 1.30 -11.73
N VAL A 28 8.11 1.64 -10.47
CA VAL A 28 8.18 0.65 -9.38
C VAL A 28 6.79 0.08 -9.11
N TYR A 29 5.77 0.93 -8.98
CA TYR A 29 4.39 0.52 -8.77
C TYR A 29 3.87 -0.33 -9.94
N ASP A 30 4.08 0.09 -11.18
CA ASP A 30 3.68 -0.65 -12.37
C ASP A 30 4.31 -2.05 -12.41
N LYS A 31 5.59 -2.14 -12.07
CA LYS A 31 6.32 -3.42 -12.04
C LYS A 31 5.77 -4.39 -10.97
N ILE A 32 5.41 -3.88 -9.80
CA ILE A 32 4.94 -4.73 -8.68
C ILE A 32 3.43 -4.93 -8.65
N ALA A 33 2.65 -4.11 -9.38
CA ALA A 33 1.19 -4.13 -9.37
C ALA A 33 0.63 -5.51 -9.72
N ILE A 34 1.24 -6.20 -10.70
CA ILE A 34 0.75 -7.50 -11.18
C ILE A 34 0.78 -8.61 -10.11
N ASN A 35 1.77 -8.59 -9.20
CA ASN A 35 1.90 -9.56 -8.11
C ASN A 35 1.54 -8.96 -6.74
N PHE A 36 1.00 -7.74 -6.72
CA PHE A 36 0.67 -7.05 -5.48
C PHE A 36 -0.32 -7.88 -4.65
N SER A 37 -1.39 -8.36 -5.30
CA SER A 37 -2.40 -9.18 -4.66
C SER A 37 -1.85 -10.54 -4.21
N ASP A 38 -1.01 -11.18 -5.02
CA ASP A 38 -0.46 -12.52 -4.74
C ASP A 38 0.48 -12.56 -3.53
N THR A 39 1.25 -11.48 -3.34
CA THR A 39 2.31 -11.45 -2.31
C THR A 39 1.85 -10.80 -1.02
N ARG A 40 0.76 -10.02 -1.04
CA ARG A 40 0.28 -9.22 0.10
C ARG A 40 -1.13 -9.56 0.57
N TYR A 41 -1.70 -10.69 0.14
CA TYR A 41 -3.06 -11.11 0.51
C TYR A 41 -3.27 -11.36 2.01
N LYS A 42 -2.24 -11.73 2.78
CA LYS A 42 -2.43 -12.07 4.20
C LYS A 42 -2.70 -10.82 5.05
N PRO A 43 -3.82 -10.78 5.80
CA PRO A 43 -4.06 -9.75 6.80
C PRO A 43 -3.03 -9.84 7.93
N TRP A 44 -2.66 -8.69 8.48
CA TRP A 44 -1.75 -8.64 9.62
C TRP A 44 -2.52 -8.92 10.91
N PRO A 45 -2.08 -9.86 11.78
CA PRO A 45 -2.85 -10.28 12.95
C PRO A 45 -3.28 -9.13 13.87
N ARG A 46 -2.38 -8.18 14.15
CA ARG A 46 -2.70 -7.04 15.02
C ARG A 46 -3.77 -6.10 14.42
N VAL A 47 -3.80 -5.98 13.10
CA VAL A 47 -4.83 -5.18 12.42
C VAL A 47 -6.17 -5.93 12.47
N VAL A 48 -6.15 -7.25 12.27
CA VAL A 48 -7.34 -8.10 12.43
C VAL A 48 -7.93 -7.97 13.84
N ASP A 49 -7.11 -8.04 14.88
CA ASP A 49 -7.56 -7.91 16.26
C ASP A 49 -8.15 -6.52 16.55
N PHE A 50 -7.52 -5.47 16.03
CA PHE A 50 -8.06 -4.11 16.11
C PHE A 50 -9.42 -3.99 15.44
N LEU A 51 -9.56 -4.50 14.21
CA LEU A 51 -10.83 -4.48 13.48
C LEU A 51 -11.93 -5.28 14.20
N ARG A 52 -11.57 -6.41 14.82
CA ARG A 52 -12.50 -7.24 15.62
C ARG A 52 -12.89 -6.63 16.96
N SER A 53 -12.19 -5.61 17.42
CA SER A 53 -12.55 -4.91 18.68
C SER A 53 -13.76 -4.00 18.53
N PHE A 54 -14.16 -3.67 17.30
CA PHE A 54 -15.30 -2.80 17.04
C PHE A 54 -16.63 -3.57 17.21
N PRO A 55 -17.67 -2.93 17.78
CA PRO A 55 -19.01 -3.51 17.85
C PRO A 55 -19.60 -3.83 16.47
N CYS A 56 -20.49 -4.81 16.41
CA CYS A 56 -21.28 -5.11 15.21
C CYS A 56 -22.04 -3.86 14.72
N GLY A 57 -22.05 -3.66 13.40
CA GLY A 57 -22.67 -2.49 12.76
C GLY A 57 -21.81 -1.23 12.78
N SER A 58 -20.56 -1.31 13.23
CA SER A 58 -19.59 -0.21 13.07
C SER A 58 -19.30 0.05 11.59
N LEU A 59 -19.18 1.32 11.24
CA LEU A 59 -18.74 1.78 9.91
C LEU A 59 -17.24 2.04 9.94
N ILE A 60 -16.50 1.39 9.04
CA ILE A 60 -15.03 1.51 8.94
C ILE A 60 -14.66 1.96 7.53
N LEU A 61 -13.75 2.93 7.43
CA LEU A 61 -13.17 3.38 6.16
C LEU A 61 -11.69 2.96 6.10
N ASP A 62 -11.36 2.07 5.17
CA ASP A 62 -9.98 1.67 4.87
C ASP A 62 -9.42 2.51 3.71
N VAL A 63 -8.78 3.65 4.03
CA VAL A 63 -8.22 4.57 3.03
C VAL A 63 -6.95 3.97 2.44
N GLY A 64 -6.94 3.79 1.12
CA GLY A 64 -5.82 3.16 0.43
C GLY A 64 -5.79 1.64 0.63
N CYS A 65 -6.96 1.01 0.74
CA CYS A 65 -7.14 -0.43 0.98
C CYS A 65 -6.48 -1.34 -0.08
N GLY A 66 -6.07 -0.80 -1.23
CA GLY A 66 -5.40 -1.54 -2.29
C GLY A 66 -6.29 -2.66 -2.81
N ASN A 67 -5.90 -3.92 -2.55
CA ASN A 67 -6.67 -5.09 -2.94
C ASN A 67 -7.80 -5.47 -1.95
N GLY A 68 -8.02 -4.66 -0.91
CA GLY A 68 -9.12 -4.86 0.03
C GLY A 68 -8.92 -6.07 0.96
N LYS A 69 -7.68 -6.47 1.25
CA LYS A 69 -7.41 -7.67 2.08
C LYS A 69 -8.04 -7.64 3.49
N TYR A 70 -8.45 -6.46 3.97
CA TYR A 70 -9.10 -6.29 5.26
C TYR A 70 -10.64 -6.31 5.19
N MET A 71 -11.24 -6.20 4.00
CA MET A 71 -12.69 -6.07 3.82
C MET A 71 -13.49 -7.29 4.29
N ASN A 72 -12.92 -8.50 4.15
CA ASN A 72 -13.62 -9.76 4.46
C ASN A 72 -13.20 -10.39 5.80
N ILE A 73 -12.77 -9.58 6.78
CA ILE A 73 -12.28 -10.09 8.07
C ILE A 73 -13.42 -10.45 9.05
N SER A 74 -14.56 -9.77 8.94
CA SER A 74 -15.72 -9.99 9.79
C SER A 74 -17.01 -9.70 9.01
N ASN A 75 -17.98 -10.61 9.07
CA ASN A 75 -19.30 -10.40 8.45
C ASN A 75 -20.14 -9.35 9.18
N ASP A 76 -19.72 -8.93 10.38
CA ASP A 76 -20.44 -8.01 11.26
C ASP A 76 -19.99 -6.55 11.13
N LEU A 77 -18.92 -6.30 10.35
CA LEU A 77 -18.41 -4.96 10.08
C LEU A 77 -18.89 -4.50 8.70
N MET A 78 -19.37 -3.26 8.62
CA MET A 78 -19.65 -2.62 7.33
C MET A 78 -18.40 -1.82 6.94
N MET A 79 -17.74 -2.26 5.87
CA MET A 79 -16.55 -1.64 5.29
C MET A 79 -16.81 -1.16 3.87
#